data_AF-A0A535IS42-F1
#
_entry.id   AF-A0A535IS42-F1
#
_cell.length_a   1.000
_cell.length_b   1.000
_cell.length_c   1.000
_cell.angle_alpha   90.00
_cell.angle_beta   90.00
_cell.angle_gamma   90.00
#
_symmetry.space_group_name_H-M   'P 1'
#
loop_
_entity.id
_entity.type
_entity.pdbx_description
1 polymer ?
#
loop_
_entity_poly.entity_id
_entity_poly.type
_entity_poly.pdbx_seq_one_letter_code
_entity_poly.pdbx_strand_id
1 'polypeptide(L)'
;MQKVEALLCETDILTKIYRDVEQRFARIDDLAHGWEHISRVYRLALYIAGQEGANNFIVGSAALMHDLGRTVPQDYTTHHADLSVTLAAGLLKTYQVPHGLAH
;
A
#
# COMPACT_ATOMS: atom_id res chain seq x y z
N MET A 1 -26.59 -3.01 -6.80
CA MET A 1 -25.77 -4.11 -7.37
C MET A 1 -24.35 -3.62 -7.66
N GLN A 2 -24.17 -2.63 -8.53
CA GLN A 2 -22.85 -2.06 -8.91
C GLN A 2 -21.92 -1.62 -7.76
N LYS A 3 -22.43 -0.96 -6.70
CA LYS A 3 -21.61 -0.48 -5.57
C LYS A 3 -21.01 -1.63 -4.74
N VAL A 4 -21.77 -2.72 -4.56
CA VAL A 4 -21.32 -3.90 -3.80
C VAL A 4 -20.25 -4.66 -4.58
N GLU A 5 -20.42 -4.80 -5.90
CA GLU A 5 -19.41 -5.41 -6.78
C GLU A 5 -18.10 -4.61 -6.80
N ALA A 6 -18.18 -3.27 -6.83
CA ALA A 6 -17.01 -2.40 -6.75
C ALA A 6 -16.27 -2.53 -5.41
N LEU A 7 -17.00 -2.54 -4.28
CA LEU A 7 -16.44 -2.75 -2.94
C LEU A 7 -15.74 -4.11 -2.78
N LEU A 8 -16.32 -5.17 -3.36
CA LEU A 8 -15.71 -6.50 -3.38
C LEU A 8 -14.42 -6.50 -4.22
N CYS A 9 -14.42 -5.83 -5.37
CA CYS A 9 -13.23 -5.67 -6.23
C CYS A 9 -12.10 -4.90 -5.51
N GLU A 10 -12.41 -3.77 -4.87
CA GLU A 10 -11.44 -2.98 -4.10
C GLU A 10 -10.84 -3.80 -2.94
N THR A 11 -11.68 -4.54 -2.21
CA THR A 11 -11.22 -5.39 -1.10
C THR A 11 -10.30 -6.51 -1.58
N ASP A 12 -10.64 -7.15 -2.70
CA ASP A 12 -9.81 -8.19 -3.32
C ASP A 12 -8.47 -7.65 -3.80
N ILE A 13 -8.47 -6.47 -4.43
CA ILE A 13 -7.24 -5.80 -4.87
C ILE A 13 -6.38 -5.44 -3.66
N LEU A 14 -6.96 -4.81 -2.63
CA LEU A 14 -6.22 -4.43 -1.43
C LEU A 14 -5.60 -5.64 -0.73
N THR A 15 -6.32 -6.77 -0.72
CA THR A 15 -5.80 -8.04 -0.18
C THR A 15 -4.61 -8.56 -0.99
N LYS A 16 -4.63 -8.45 -2.32
CA LYS A 16 -3.51 -8.83 -3.17
C LYS A 16 -2.31 -7.91 -2.95
N ILE A 17 -2.53 -6.59 -2.88
CA ILE A 17 -1.51 -5.59 -2.56
C ILE A 17 -0.87 -5.89 -1.21
N TYR A 18 -1.67 -6.15 -0.18
CA TYR A 18 -1.19 -6.51 1.15
C TYR A 18 -0.21 -7.69 1.11
N ARG A 19 -0.59 -8.77 0.42
CA ARG A 19 0.25 -9.98 0.32
C ARG A 19 1.55 -9.74 -0.46
N ASP A 20 1.50 -8.97 -1.54
CA ASP A 20 2.72 -8.65 -2.31
C ASP A 20 3.68 -7.79 -1.48
N VAL A 21 3.16 -6.77 -0.79
CA VAL A 21 3.97 -5.95 0.12
C VAL A 21 4.55 -6.80 1.26
N GLU A 22 3.76 -7.64 1.91
CA GLU A 22 4.24 -8.57 2.95
C GLU A 22 5.41 -9.42 2.46
N GLN A 23 5.28 -10.01 1.26
CA GLN A 23 6.32 -10.83 0.66
C GLN A 23 7.61 -10.05 0.38
N ARG A 24 7.50 -8.80 -0.07
CA ARG A 24 8.67 -7.94 -0.34
C ARG A 24 9.40 -7.55 0.94
N PHE A 25 8.69 -7.42 2.06
CA PHE A 25 9.27 -7.13 3.36
C PHE A 25 9.67 -8.37 4.18
N ALA A 26 9.33 -9.58 3.73
CA ALA A 26 9.59 -10.83 4.46
C ALA A 26 11.07 -11.09 4.78
N ARG A 27 12.00 -10.42 4.09
CA ARG A 27 13.45 -10.54 4.30
C ARG A 27 14.11 -9.30 4.91
N ILE A 28 13.31 -8.30 5.31
CA ILE A 28 13.79 -7.08 5.95
C ILE A 28 13.60 -7.24 7.45
N ASP A 29 14.67 -7.56 8.14
CA ASP A 29 14.71 -7.64 9.59
C ASP A 29 15.15 -6.29 10.18
N ASP A 30 14.22 -5.33 10.12
CA ASP A 30 14.38 -3.98 10.67
C ASP A 30 13.11 -3.63 11.46
N LEU A 31 13.24 -3.27 12.74
CA LEU A 31 12.08 -2.91 13.57
C LEU A 31 11.45 -1.57 13.18
N ALA A 32 12.24 -0.65 12.60
CA ALA A 32 11.78 0.65 12.16
C ALA A 32 11.14 0.59 10.77
N HIS A 33 11.53 -0.36 9.93
CA HIS A 33 11.17 -0.38 8.50
C HIS A 33 10.78 -1.75 7.92
N GLY A 34 10.70 -2.79 8.74
CA GLY A 34 10.26 -4.13 8.34
C GLY A 34 8.74 -4.27 8.30
N TRP A 35 8.28 -5.48 8.02
CA TRP A 35 6.85 -5.77 7.88
C TRP A 35 6.02 -5.37 9.10
N GLU A 36 6.57 -5.59 10.30
CA GLU A 36 5.92 -5.21 11.56
C GLU A 36 5.61 -3.71 11.64
N HIS A 37 6.49 -2.85 11.12
CA HIS A 37 6.24 -1.42 11.04
C HIS A 37 5.05 -1.13 10.10
N ILE A 38 5.10 -1.68 8.89
CA ILE A 38 4.09 -1.44 7.85
C ILE A 38 2.72 -1.95 8.28
N SER A 39 2.65 -3.13 8.89
CA SER A 39 1.40 -3.73 9.35
C SER A 39 0.73 -2.89 10.45
N ARG A 40 1.51 -2.28 11.36
CA ARG A 40 1.00 -1.34 12.37
C ARG A 40 0.49 -0.06 11.73
N VAL A 41 1.26 0.54 10.81
CA VAL A 41 0.86 1.76 10.09
C VAL A 41 -0.42 1.54 9.30
N TYR A 42 -0.53 0.43 8.56
CA TYR A 42 -1.72 0.05 7.81
C TYR A 42 -2.97 -0.06 8.69
N ARG A 43 -2.88 -0.77 9.82
CA ARG A 43 -4.00 -0.94 10.75
C ARG A 43 -4.46 0.39 11.36
N LEU A 44 -3.50 1.23 11.76
CA LEU A 44 -3.81 2.55 12.30
C LEU A 44 -4.43 3.48 11.25
N ALA A 45 -3.90 3.45 10.02
CA ALA A 45 -4.42 4.25 8.92
C ALA A 45 -5.87 3.86 8.56
N LEU A 46 -6.20 2.57 8.51
CA LEU A 46 -7.58 2.11 8.31
C LEU A 46 -8.52 2.47 9.45
N TYR A 47 -8.04 2.41 10.69
CA TYR A 47 -8.82 2.86 11.84
C TYR A 47 -9.18 4.35 11.71
N ILE A 48 -8.18 5.20 11.44
CA ILE A 48 -8.38 6.65 11.25
C ILE A 48 -9.29 6.90 10.05
N ALA A 49 -9.07 6.24 8.91
CA ALA A 49 -9.91 6.40 7.72
C ALA A 49 -11.40 6.10 8.00
N GLY A 50 -11.68 5.06 8.79
CA GLY A 50 -13.03 4.75 9.24
C GLY A 50 -13.65 5.83 10.13
N GLN A 51 -12.87 6.51 10.96
CA GLN A 51 -13.35 7.63 11.78
C GLN A 51 -13.59 8.90 10.96
N GLU A 52 -12.73 9.16 9.97
CA GLU A 52 -12.77 10.37 9.13
C GLU A 52 -13.69 10.22 7.91
N GLY A 53 -14.29 9.04 7.69
CA GLY A 53 -15.07 8.74 6.48
C GLY A 53 -14.24 8.74 5.19
N ALA A 54 -12.92 8.54 5.30
CA ALA A 54 -12.02 8.48 4.16
C ALA A 54 -12.13 7.12 3.43
N ASN A 55 -11.71 7.09 2.16
CA ASN A 55 -11.73 5.87 1.37
C ASN A 55 -10.65 4.89 1.87
N ASN A 56 -11.08 3.80 2.52
CA ASN A 56 -10.21 2.75 3.06
C ASN A 56 -9.32 2.09 2.01
N PHE A 57 -9.78 1.96 0.76
CA PHE A 57 -8.98 1.39 -0.31
C PHE A 57 -7.78 2.28 -0.63
N ILE A 58 -8.01 3.59 -0.76
CA ILE A 58 -6.94 4.56 -1.05
C ILE A 58 -5.97 4.66 0.13
N VAL A 59 -6.50 4.85 1.34
CA VAL A 59 -5.68 5.01 2.55
C VAL A 59 -4.89 3.74 2.83
N GLY A 60 -5.53 2.57 2.75
CA GLY A 60 -4.88 1.28 2.95
C GLY A 60 -3.78 1.02 1.92
N SER A 61 -4.05 1.28 0.64
CA SER A 61 -3.07 1.15 -0.43
C SER A 61 -1.86 2.07 -0.22
N ALA A 62 -2.09 3.34 0.14
CA ALA A 62 -1.02 4.28 0.43
C ALA A 62 -0.18 3.84 1.64
N ALA A 63 -0.81 3.43 2.73
CA ALA A 63 -0.12 2.98 3.94
C ALA A 63 0.78 1.76 3.70
N LEU A 64 0.29 0.77 2.93
CA LEU A 64 1.07 -0.42 2.56
C LEU A 64 2.28 -0.08 1.69
N MET A 65 2.15 0.89 0.78
CA MET A 65 3.17 1.15 -0.23
C MET A 65 4.15 2.29 0.11
N HIS A 66 3.91 3.05 1.17
CA HIS A 66 4.67 4.28 1.46
C HIS A 66 6.19 4.06 1.59
N ASP A 67 6.60 2.89 2.08
CA ASP A 67 7.99 2.53 2.34
C ASP A 67 8.56 1.48 1.36
N LEU A 68 7.84 1.15 0.27
CA LEU A 68 8.27 0.15 -0.72
C LEU A 68 9.68 0.38 -1.27
N GLY A 69 10.15 1.63 -1.35
CA GLY A 69 11.51 1.95 -1.76
C GLY A 69 12.56 1.22 -0.93
N ARG A 70 12.27 0.87 0.33
CA ARG A 70 13.19 0.14 1.21
C ARG A 70 13.38 -1.34 0.84
N THR A 71 12.52 -1.88 -0.03
CA THR A 71 12.63 -3.28 -0.49
C THR A 71 13.64 -3.46 -1.62
N VAL A 72 14.24 -2.38 -2.11
CA VAL A 72 15.25 -2.42 -3.17
C VAL A 72 16.56 -1.79 -2.69
N PRO A 73 17.72 -2.21 -3.24
CA PRO A 73 18.99 -1.58 -2.91
C PRO A 73 18.93 -0.07 -3.14
N GLN A 74 19.31 0.71 -2.13
CA GLN A 74 19.41 2.16 -2.25
C GLN A 74 20.79 2.50 -2.83
N ASP A 75 20.83 3.26 -3.92
CA ASP A 75 22.00 4.08 -4.18
C ASP A 75 21.92 5.33 -3.30
N TYR A 76 23.06 5.89 -2.90
CA TYR A 76 23.11 7.10 -2.06
C TYR A 76 22.51 8.35 -2.73
N THR A 77 22.00 8.22 -3.96
CA THR A 77 21.53 9.31 -4.81
C THR A 77 20.01 9.41 -4.89
N THR A 78 19.28 8.30 -4.69
CA THR A 78 17.82 8.28 -4.81
C THR A 78 17.17 8.11 -3.44
N HIS A 79 16.27 9.03 -3.08
CA HIS A 79 15.56 8.94 -1.80
C HIS A 79 14.52 7.82 -1.85
N HIS A 80 14.45 6.99 -0.79
CA HIS A 80 13.51 5.85 -0.71
C HIS A 80 12.05 6.23 -1.01
N ALA A 81 11.63 7.44 -0.66
CA ALA A 81 10.29 7.95 -0.98
C ALA A 81 10.01 8.00 -2.49
N ASP A 82 10.99 8.43 -3.31
CA ASP A 82 10.84 8.51 -4.77
C ASP A 82 10.79 7.11 -5.39
N LEU A 83 11.57 6.18 -4.84
CA LEU A 83 11.51 4.77 -5.21
C LEU A 83 10.17 4.14 -4.82
N SER A 84 9.64 4.46 -3.63
CA SER A 84 8.31 4.01 -3.20
C SER A 84 7.23 4.44 -4.19
N VAL A 85 7.26 5.69 -4.68
CA VAL A 85 6.30 6.18 -5.69
C VAL A 85 6.40 5.36 -6.98
N THR A 86 7.61 5.10 -7.46
CA THR A 86 7.84 4.31 -8.69
C THR A 86 7.33 2.88 -8.55
N LEU A 87 7.64 2.22 -7.42
CA LEU A 87 7.22 0.86 -7.14
C LEU A 87 5.70 0.76 -6.93
N ALA A 88 5.11 1.73 -6.22
CA ALA A 88 3.67 1.81 -6.02
C ALA A 88 2.93 1.96 -7.35
N ALA A 89 3.40 2.81 -8.25
CA ALA A 89 2.81 2.97 -9.59
C ALA A 89 2.82 1.65 -10.37
N GLY A 90 3.91 0.88 -10.29
CA GLY A 90 4.00 -0.46 -10.89
C GLY A 90 2.99 -1.45 -10.30
N LEU A 91 2.82 -1.43 -8.97
CA LEU A 91 1.87 -2.30 -8.25
C LEU A 91 0.42 -1.99 -8.64
N LEU A 92 0.06 -0.71 -8.61
CA LEU A 92 -1.28 -0.24 -8.98
C LEU A 92 -1.63 -0.61 -10.42
N LYS A 93 -0.68 -0.47 -11.35
CA LYS A 93 -0.83 -0.91 -12.74
C LYS A 93 -1.01 -2.43 -12.84
N THR A 94 -0.22 -3.21 -12.08
CA THR A 94 -0.28 -4.67 -12.07
C THR A 94 -1.66 -5.18 -11.64
N TYR A 95 -2.25 -4.53 -10.64
CA TYR A 95 -3.60 -4.86 -10.16
C TYR A 95 -4.72 -4.09 -10.85
N GLN A 96 -4.41 -3.38 -11.94
CA GLN A 96 -5.39 -2.66 -12.77
C GLN A 96 -6.26 -1.67 -11.98
N VAL A 97 -5.67 -0.99 -11.00
CA VAL A 97 -6.36 0.02 -10.21
C VAL A 97 -6.74 1.20 -11.11
N PRO A 98 -8.03 1.56 -11.21
CA PRO A 98 -8.48 2.64 -12.09
C PRO A 98 -7.85 3.98 -11.74
N HIS A 99 -7.54 4.78 -12.77
CA HIS A 99 -7.15 6.17 -12.56
C HIS A 99 -8.36 7.00 -12.11
N GLY A 100 -8.25 7.71 -10.98
CA GLY A 100 -9.27 8.67 -10.53
C GLY A 100 -10.20 8.22 -9.38
N LEU A 101 -9.78 7.29 -8.51
CA LEU A 101 -10.57 6.85 -7.35
C LEU A 101 -10.89 7.94 -6.30
N ALA A 102 -10.41 9.17 -6.48
CA ALA A 102 -10.76 10.32 -5.66
C ALA A 102 -12.16 10.83 -6.04
N HIS A 103 -13.19 10.23 -5.46
CA HIS A 103 -14.57 10.74 -5.46
C HIS A 103 -15.03 11.00 -4.04
#